data_AF-A0A955MY28-F1
#
_entry.id   AF-A0A955MY28-F1
#
_cell.length_a   1.000
_cell.length_b   1.000
_cell.length_c   1.000
_cell.angle_alpha   90.00
_cell.angle_beta   90.00
_cell.angle_gamma   90.00
#
_symmetry.space_group_name_H-M   'P 1'
#
loop_
_entity.id
_entity.type
_entity.pdbx_description
1 polymer ?
#
loop_
_entity_poly.entity_id
_entity_poly.type
_entity_poly.pdbx_seq_one_letter_code
_entity_poly.pdbx_strand_id
1 'polypeptide(L)'
;PYREAGAGTNFAKTGGEGRNSPHFFGGGLMEMIAIQNRQKMLKQMDPNQDGWIALAEMNGATIEIVPTTGADPIVFGHNGDTNGDGKPDLNRIHEFWYVDSAGKRIPSATSLNSEGVAGYNFWPVFWGWGEFNNGLNPSNRVFYHDPFFSHGGLPAFDPTTNEDPDGDGLTGISNAGAQQVFSHPSPEKGMAFKLVKGSTVCLDDIDHDGCLEEITEGDLDMCEWFILNAPPPALGRQTLISQHGRELMDQIGCTECHVPDWYIEPSNPEAANPHDRFAGDRRFFHVDVIYSDTNERLEGSLVDLTTEADGVHTPRRGGFLVKNIFTDFKHHDVGVEFYQNQFDGSLITDWRTAPLWGVGSSGPWGHDGADFSIWENIVRHGGEAQDSVDQFKALSNEDQEAVVAFLHSLVLYQVEVLPCDIDGDGTISENFMVGGKNVGTERLNAEHLFNTPVIIEGEVTAPDGTTLVSHAVLNIDEAYGQNLEWIADSDNDGWPDKIDERPNETGYLDGVHNIPVTINSDLNGDGAIDGQDLLLFQGAWMADDAEAKSKMPVGGGFAQKMQREAGGLTKIDRLE
;
A
#
# COMPACT_ATOMS: atom_id res chain seq x y z
N PRO A 1 -22.19 -3.25 -10.25
CA PRO A 1 -20.77 -3.37 -9.86
C PRO A 1 -20.34 -2.07 -9.16
N TYR A 2 -20.75 -1.97 -7.90
CA TYR A 2 -20.34 -0.88 -7.02
C TYR A 2 -18.94 -1.22 -6.50
N ARG A 3 -18.07 -0.21 -6.49
CA ARG A 3 -16.94 0.04 -5.58
C ARG A 3 -16.73 -0.99 -4.45
N GLU A 4 -16.35 -2.22 -4.75
CA GLU A 4 -16.07 -3.25 -3.74
C GLU A 4 -14.57 -3.59 -3.70
N ALA A 5 -14.16 -4.01 -2.51
CA ALA A 5 -12.80 -4.06 -2.00
C ALA A 5 -11.82 -4.81 -2.92
N GLY A 6 -10.68 -4.17 -3.17
CA GLY A 6 -9.57 -4.68 -3.98
C GLY A 6 -9.20 -3.81 -5.18
N ALA A 7 -10.15 -3.02 -5.70
CA ALA A 7 -9.82 -1.75 -6.34
C ALA A 7 -9.52 -0.77 -5.20
N GLY A 8 -8.30 -0.25 -5.11
CA GLY A 8 -7.89 0.43 -3.88
C GLY A 8 -8.76 1.64 -3.54
N THR A 9 -8.48 2.22 -2.37
CA THR A 9 -9.06 3.46 -1.90
C THR A 9 -8.80 4.60 -2.89
N ASN A 10 -9.84 5.08 -3.57
CA ASN A 10 -9.77 6.35 -4.28
C ASN A 10 -9.57 7.46 -3.23
N PHE A 11 -8.35 7.95 -3.09
CA PHE A 11 -8.05 9.09 -2.22
C PHE A 11 -8.17 10.38 -3.02
N ALA A 12 -8.90 11.35 -2.46
CA ALA A 12 -8.92 12.70 -2.99
C ALA A 12 -7.60 13.40 -2.64
N LYS A 13 -6.70 13.53 -3.62
CA LYS A 13 -5.56 14.48 -3.54
C LYS A 13 -6.03 15.84 -4.06
N THR A 14 -5.28 16.90 -3.81
CA THR A 14 -5.60 18.29 -4.22
C THR A 14 -5.67 18.54 -5.75
N GLY A 15 -5.53 17.51 -6.58
CA GLY A 15 -5.90 17.52 -8.00
C GLY A 15 -7.32 16.99 -8.17
N GLY A 16 -8.11 17.61 -9.06
CA GLY A 16 -9.56 17.40 -9.17
C GLY A 16 -10.06 16.00 -9.57
N GLU A 17 -9.20 14.99 -9.63
CA GLU A 17 -9.54 13.60 -9.97
C GLU A 17 -8.75 12.68 -9.04
N GLY A 18 -9.44 11.68 -8.45
CA GLY A 18 -8.80 10.68 -7.59
C GLY A 18 -7.79 9.87 -8.42
N ARG A 19 -6.61 9.62 -7.86
CA ARG A 19 -5.69 8.67 -8.48
C ARG A 19 -6.29 7.29 -8.31
N ASN A 20 -6.45 6.55 -9.42
CA ASN A 20 -6.71 5.12 -9.36
C ASN A 20 -5.60 4.51 -8.52
N SER A 21 -5.99 4.01 -7.36
CA SER A 21 -5.17 3.23 -6.47
C SER A 21 -4.49 2.10 -7.21
N PRO A 22 -3.28 1.69 -6.82
CA PRO A 22 -2.85 0.33 -7.10
C PRO A 22 -3.95 -0.62 -6.62
N HIS A 23 -4.29 -1.60 -7.45
CA HIS A 23 -5.09 -2.73 -7.01
C HIS A 23 -4.37 -3.38 -5.82
N PHE A 24 -5.06 -3.60 -4.70
CA PHE A 24 -4.50 -4.30 -3.53
C PHE A 24 -4.05 -5.73 -3.86
N PHE A 25 -4.59 -6.28 -4.95
CA PHE A 25 -4.24 -7.58 -5.48
C PHE A 25 -2.76 -7.68 -5.83
N GLY A 26 -2.06 -8.63 -5.22
CA GLY A 26 -0.65 -8.90 -5.49
C GLY A 26 0.31 -7.83 -4.97
N GLY A 27 -0.11 -6.92 -4.08
CA GLY A 27 0.77 -5.89 -3.49
C GLY A 27 2.03 -6.49 -2.85
N GLY A 28 1.89 -7.59 -2.11
CA GLY A 28 3.01 -8.39 -1.60
C GLY A 28 4.00 -8.85 -2.67
N LEU A 29 3.51 -9.28 -3.83
CA LEU A 29 4.36 -9.70 -4.96
C LEU A 29 5.16 -8.52 -5.52
N MET A 30 4.50 -7.37 -5.71
CA MET A 30 5.15 -6.15 -6.20
C MET A 30 6.23 -5.64 -5.25
N GLU A 31 5.95 -5.62 -3.94
CA GLU A 31 6.94 -5.27 -2.91
C GLU A 31 8.14 -6.22 -2.95
N MET A 32 7.90 -7.55 -3.03
CA MET A 32 8.99 -8.53 -3.11
C MET A 32 9.84 -8.35 -4.37
N ILE A 33 9.23 -8.05 -5.52
CA ILE A 33 9.95 -7.73 -6.76
C ILE A 33 10.81 -6.46 -6.58
N ALA A 34 10.29 -5.42 -5.92
CA ALA A 34 11.02 -4.19 -5.64
C ALA A 34 12.27 -4.45 -4.77
N ILE A 35 12.10 -5.15 -3.66
CA ILE A 35 13.17 -5.48 -2.70
C ILE A 35 14.29 -6.25 -3.39
N GLN A 36 13.97 -7.30 -4.16
CA GLN A 36 15.01 -8.07 -4.86
C GLN A 36 15.66 -7.28 -5.99
N ASN A 37 14.94 -6.39 -6.67
CA ASN A 37 15.50 -5.63 -7.79
C ASN A 37 16.52 -4.63 -7.26
N ARG A 38 16.27 -4.00 -6.10
CA ARG A 38 17.28 -3.22 -5.40
C ARG A 38 18.56 -4.04 -5.16
N GLN A 39 18.45 -5.27 -4.66
CA GLN A 39 19.61 -6.14 -4.44
C GLN A 39 20.35 -6.47 -5.75
N LYS A 40 19.61 -6.80 -6.82
CA LYS A 40 20.17 -7.06 -8.15
C LYS A 40 20.87 -5.83 -8.75
N MET A 41 20.39 -4.62 -8.46
CA MET A 41 21.03 -3.37 -8.87
C MET A 41 22.27 -3.06 -8.03
N LEU A 42 22.20 -3.19 -6.70
CA LEU A 42 23.37 -3.01 -5.81
C LEU A 42 24.51 -3.94 -6.19
N LYS A 43 24.22 -5.19 -6.57
CA LYS A 43 25.23 -6.12 -7.10
C LYS A 43 26.02 -5.57 -8.31
N GLN A 44 25.41 -4.69 -9.10
CA GLN A 44 26.04 -4.06 -10.27
C GLN A 44 26.73 -2.74 -9.92
N MET A 45 26.30 -2.07 -8.85
CA MET A 45 26.64 -0.67 -8.56
C MET A 45 27.55 -0.49 -7.34
N ASP A 46 27.46 -1.39 -6.37
CA ASP A 46 28.25 -1.42 -5.13
C ASP A 46 29.18 -2.67 -5.16
N PRO A 47 30.34 -2.56 -5.83
CA PRO A 47 31.31 -3.65 -5.88
C PRO A 47 32.01 -3.91 -4.54
N ASN A 48 31.98 -2.95 -3.63
CA ASN A 48 32.69 -3.02 -2.35
C ASN A 48 31.85 -3.67 -1.24
N GLN A 49 30.53 -3.74 -1.42
CA GLN A 49 29.52 -4.37 -0.56
C GLN A 49 29.32 -3.66 0.79
N ASP A 50 29.44 -2.33 0.81
CA ASP A 50 29.15 -1.50 1.97
C ASP A 50 27.72 -0.97 2.03
N GLY A 51 26.89 -1.28 1.01
CA GLY A 51 25.45 -1.06 1.04
C GLY A 51 25.00 0.29 0.47
N TRP A 52 25.93 1.12 -0.03
CA TRP A 52 25.64 2.39 -0.70
C TRP A 52 26.55 2.56 -1.93
N ILE A 53 26.33 3.62 -2.71
CA ILE A 53 27.02 3.84 -3.97
C ILE A 53 27.86 5.10 -3.84
N ALA A 54 29.17 4.92 -3.70
CA ALA A 54 30.11 6.01 -3.62
C ALA A 54 30.26 6.71 -4.98
N LEU A 55 30.56 8.01 -4.94
CA LEU A 55 30.87 8.79 -6.16
C LEU A 55 31.99 8.14 -6.99
N ALA A 56 32.92 7.43 -6.33
CA ALA A 56 34.03 6.73 -7.00
C ALA A 56 33.61 5.41 -7.68
N GLU A 57 32.44 4.86 -7.34
CA GLU A 57 31.92 3.61 -7.91
C GLU A 57 31.06 3.87 -9.16
N MET A 58 30.59 5.11 -9.31
CA MET A 58 29.90 5.57 -10.50
C MET A 58 30.81 5.48 -11.73
N ASN A 59 30.45 4.60 -12.66
CA ASN A 59 31.27 4.23 -13.81
C ASN A 59 30.54 4.39 -15.15
N GLY A 60 29.28 4.85 -15.13
CA GLY A 60 28.43 5.02 -16.31
C GLY A 60 27.91 3.72 -16.92
N ALA A 61 28.10 2.57 -16.25
CA ALA A 61 27.59 1.30 -16.74
C ALA A 61 26.06 1.30 -16.77
N THR A 62 25.49 0.69 -17.81
CA THR A 62 24.05 0.44 -17.90
C THR A 62 23.62 -0.54 -16.81
N ILE A 63 22.52 -0.22 -16.14
CA ILE A 63 21.94 -1.02 -15.06
C ILE A 63 20.70 -1.72 -15.59
N GLU A 64 20.79 -3.06 -15.64
CA GLU A 64 19.78 -3.90 -16.28
C GLU A 64 19.30 -4.99 -15.33
N ILE A 65 18.02 -5.33 -15.43
CA ILE A 65 17.41 -6.40 -14.64
C ILE A 65 16.71 -7.37 -15.58
N VAL A 66 17.05 -8.65 -15.48
CA VAL A 66 16.33 -9.71 -16.17
C VAL A 66 15.13 -10.12 -15.31
N PRO A 67 13.89 -9.89 -15.76
CA PRO A 67 12.69 -10.08 -14.94
C PRO A 67 12.39 -11.56 -14.69
N THR A 68 12.64 -12.43 -15.67
CA THR A 68 12.54 -13.88 -15.56
C THR A 68 13.50 -14.56 -16.55
N THR A 69 13.80 -15.85 -16.33
CA THR A 69 14.72 -16.59 -17.21
C THR A 69 14.21 -16.60 -18.65
N GLY A 70 15.03 -16.09 -19.58
CA GLY A 70 14.72 -16.05 -21.01
C GLY A 70 13.98 -14.80 -21.48
N ALA A 71 13.64 -13.87 -20.58
CA ALA A 71 13.14 -12.54 -20.95
C ALA A 71 14.29 -11.59 -21.28
N ASP A 72 13.99 -10.55 -22.06
CA ASP A 72 14.94 -9.49 -22.36
C ASP A 72 15.25 -8.65 -21.11
N PRO A 73 16.48 -8.14 -20.96
CA PRO A 73 16.83 -7.27 -19.83
C PRO A 73 16.10 -5.93 -19.90
N ILE A 74 15.59 -5.49 -18.75
CA ILE A 74 14.99 -4.17 -18.58
C ILE A 74 16.07 -3.19 -18.13
N VAL A 75 16.32 -2.15 -18.93
CA VAL A 75 17.26 -1.08 -18.59
C VAL A 75 16.61 -0.09 -17.63
N PHE A 76 17.13 -0.01 -16.40
CA PHE A 76 16.71 0.95 -15.37
C PHE A 76 17.56 2.22 -15.34
N GLY A 77 18.58 2.37 -16.20
CA GLY A 77 19.37 3.58 -16.32
C GLY A 77 20.87 3.31 -16.32
N HIS A 78 21.65 4.26 -15.81
CA HIS A 78 23.11 4.18 -15.76
C HIS A 78 23.64 4.49 -14.36
N ASN A 79 24.73 3.82 -13.97
CA ASN A 79 25.41 4.07 -12.70
C ASN A 79 26.29 5.33 -12.78
N GLY A 80 25.68 6.50 -12.63
CA GLY A 80 26.40 7.77 -12.54
C GLY A 80 25.49 8.98 -12.69
N ASP A 81 26.12 10.12 -12.94
CA ASP A 81 25.50 11.40 -13.30
C ASP A 81 26.15 11.87 -14.61
N THR A 82 25.78 11.21 -15.71
CA THR A 82 26.31 11.44 -17.05
C THR A 82 25.81 12.75 -17.65
N ASN A 83 24.67 13.25 -17.17
CA ASN A 83 24.06 14.48 -17.65
C ASN A 83 24.55 15.74 -16.86
N GLY A 84 25.13 15.54 -15.67
CA GLY A 84 25.74 16.58 -14.82
C GLY A 84 24.74 17.40 -14.01
N ASP A 85 23.50 16.95 -13.85
CA ASP A 85 22.45 17.65 -13.07
C ASP A 85 22.58 17.41 -11.56
N GLY A 86 23.54 16.58 -11.15
CA GLY A 86 23.80 16.25 -9.76
C GLY A 86 22.83 15.21 -9.21
N LYS A 87 22.21 14.37 -10.04
CA LYS A 87 21.36 13.25 -9.63
C LYS A 87 21.81 11.94 -10.28
N PRO A 88 21.57 10.78 -9.64
CA PRO A 88 21.79 9.50 -10.29
C PRO A 88 20.92 9.32 -11.54
N ASP A 89 21.49 8.84 -12.63
CA ASP A 89 20.85 8.56 -13.93
C ASP A 89 20.07 7.23 -13.94
N LEU A 90 19.40 6.91 -12.84
CA LEU A 90 18.46 5.80 -12.78
C LEU A 90 17.04 6.30 -13.10
N ASN A 91 16.19 5.39 -13.56
CA ASN A 91 14.79 5.65 -13.85
C ASN A 91 14.10 6.23 -12.62
N ARG A 92 13.19 7.19 -12.84
CA ARG A 92 12.49 7.97 -11.80
C ARG A 92 11.61 7.14 -10.86
N ILE A 93 11.43 5.85 -11.13
CA ILE A 93 10.85 4.91 -10.19
C ILE A 93 11.70 4.76 -8.90
N HIS A 94 12.97 5.15 -8.92
CA HIS A 94 13.84 5.11 -7.75
C HIS A 94 13.80 6.41 -6.97
N GLU A 95 13.65 6.29 -5.67
CA GLU A 95 13.92 7.37 -4.73
C GLU A 95 15.37 7.32 -4.28
N PHE A 96 15.99 8.49 -4.13
CA PHE A 96 17.38 8.62 -3.70
C PHE A 96 17.49 9.40 -2.40
N TRP A 97 18.43 8.98 -1.57
CA TRP A 97 18.96 9.81 -0.49
C TRP A 97 20.49 9.80 -0.54
N TYR A 98 21.08 10.89 -0.09
CA TYR A 98 22.52 11.10 -0.19
C TYR A 98 23.20 10.82 1.14
N VAL A 99 24.43 10.33 1.07
CA VAL A 99 25.19 9.87 2.23
C VAL A 99 26.56 10.54 2.33
N ASP A 100 27.09 10.62 3.55
CA ASP A 100 28.45 11.09 3.82
C ASP A 100 29.50 9.99 3.56
N SER A 101 30.78 10.29 3.82
CA SER A 101 31.88 9.34 3.60
C SER A 101 31.86 8.09 4.49
N ALA A 102 30.99 8.05 5.50
CA ALA A 102 30.75 6.89 6.34
C ALA A 102 29.49 6.12 5.92
N GLY A 103 28.85 6.48 4.80
CA GLY A 103 27.61 5.87 4.34
C GLY A 103 26.37 6.39 5.04
N LYS A 104 26.49 7.38 5.94
CA LYS A 104 25.35 7.88 6.73
C LYS A 104 24.53 8.90 5.96
N ARG A 105 23.20 8.75 5.95
CA ARG A 105 22.26 9.72 5.34
C ARG A 105 22.51 11.16 5.79
N ILE A 106 22.51 12.08 4.82
CA ILE A 106 22.52 13.54 5.02
C ILE A 106 21.10 14.08 4.73
N PRO A 107 20.27 14.39 5.75
CA PRO A 107 18.86 14.72 5.53
C PRO A 107 18.59 15.96 4.68
N SER A 108 19.51 16.94 4.67
CA SER A 108 19.37 18.19 3.91
C SER A 108 19.91 18.11 2.48
N ALA A 109 20.62 17.03 2.13
CA ALA A 109 21.20 16.88 0.80
C ALA A 109 20.11 16.51 -0.22
N THR A 110 20.13 17.18 -1.37
CA THR A 110 19.15 17.00 -2.45
C THR A 110 19.80 16.65 -3.80
N SER A 111 21.13 16.59 -3.82
CA SER A 111 21.96 16.35 -5.01
C SER A 111 23.31 15.74 -4.61
N LEU A 112 23.92 14.99 -5.53
CA LEU A 112 25.30 14.51 -5.49
C LEU A 112 26.33 15.64 -5.31
N ASN A 113 25.98 16.86 -5.72
CA ASN A 113 26.84 18.04 -5.60
C ASN A 113 26.68 18.77 -4.26
N SER A 114 25.82 18.30 -3.36
CA SER A 114 25.63 18.94 -2.05
C SER A 114 26.88 18.79 -1.19
N GLU A 115 27.13 19.78 -0.32
CA GLU A 115 28.29 19.74 0.58
C GLU A 115 28.25 18.50 1.49
N GLY A 116 29.38 17.80 1.57
CA GLY A 116 29.54 16.61 2.43
C GLY A 116 29.06 15.30 1.80
N VAL A 117 28.39 15.33 0.65
CA VAL A 117 27.93 14.12 -0.05
C VAL A 117 29.13 13.35 -0.60
N ALA A 118 29.22 12.07 -0.25
CA ALA A 118 30.22 11.13 -0.76
C ALA A 118 29.62 10.05 -1.67
N GLY A 119 28.29 9.95 -1.71
CA GLY A 119 27.55 9.00 -2.52
C GLY A 119 26.05 9.06 -2.26
N TYR A 120 25.34 7.99 -2.60
CA TYR A 120 23.90 7.88 -2.42
C TYR A 120 23.46 6.45 -2.16
N ASN A 121 22.23 6.30 -1.73
CA ASN A 121 21.51 5.03 -1.72
C ASN A 121 20.10 5.27 -2.29
N PHE A 122 19.38 4.19 -2.55
CA PHE A 122 18.10 4.28 -3.24
C PHE A 122 17.11 3.16 -2.89
N TRP A 123 15.85 3.41 -3.22
CA TRP A 123 14.79 2.40 -3.16
C TRP A 123 13.84 2.47 -4.36
N PRO A 124 13.50 1.34 -5.01
CA PRO A 124 12.51 1.30 -6.09
C PRO A 124 11.08 1.37 -5.55
N VAL A 125 10.26 2.29 -6.05
CA VAL A 125 8.89 2.52 -5.60
C VAL A 125 7.88 1.83 -6.54
N PHE A 126 8.01 0.50 -6.68
CA PHE A 126 7.12 -0.28 -7.55
C PHE A 126 5.68 -0.36 -7.03
N TRP A 127 5.50 -0.07 -5.74
CA TRP A 127 4.24 -0.06 -5.02
C TRP A 127 4.00 1.31 -4.38
N GLY A 128 2.74 1.71 -4.18
CA GLY A 128 2.39 3.00 -3.58
C GLY A 128 1.58 3.96 -4.47
N TRP A 129 1.23 5.11 -3.88
CA TRP A 129 0.21 6.06 -4.36
C TRP A 129 0.78 7.37 -4.91
N GLY A 130 2.05 7.64 -4.58
CA GLY A 130 2.74 8.89 -4.82
C GLY A 130 3.41 8.97 -6.18
N GLU A 131 3.61 10.21 -6.61
CA GLU A 131 4.54 10.58 -7.68
C GLU A 131 5.35 11.75 -7.14
N PHE A 132 6.66 11.76 -7.42
CA PHE A 132 7.65 12.68 -6.82
C PHE A 132 7.79 12.50 -5.30
N ASN A 133 8.43 13.45 -4.60
CA ASN A 133 8.73 13.42 -3.16
C ASN A 133 7.50 13.33 -2.21
N ASN A 134 6.30 13.00 -2.70
CA ASN A 134 5.06 12.98 -1.91
C ASN A 134 4.30 11.65 -2.09
N GLY A 135 4.27 10.83 -1.03
CA GLY A 135 3.45 9.62 -0.91
C GLY A 135 4.02 8.37 -1.59
N LEU A 136 5.34 8.33 -1.78
CA LEU A 136 6.05 7.15 -2.28
C LEU A 136 6.14 6.15 -1.13
N ASN A 137 5.44 5.03 -1.24
CA ASN A 137 5.32 4.07 -0.15
C ASN A 137 6.14 2.82 -0.50
N PRO A 138 7.44 2.78 -0.14
CA PRO A 138 8.39 1.76 -0.58
C PRO A 138 8.05 0.34 -0.11
N SER A 139 7.20 0.22 0.91
CA SER A 139 6.75 -1.03 1.52
C SER A 139 5.24 -1.04 1.74
N ASN A 140 4.68 -2.23 1.92
CA ASN A 140 3.29 -2.48 2.28
C ASN A 140 2.93 -1.87 3.65
N ARG A 141 3.91 -1.74 4.55
CA ARG A 141 3.70 -1.14 5.87
C ARG A 141 3.50 0.37 5.78
N VAL A 142 4.44 1.06 5.13
CA VAL A 142 4.36 2.52 4.90
C VAL A 142 3.14 2.87 4.06
N PHE A 143 2.69 1.94 3.19
CA PHE A 143 1.47 2.08 2.43
C PHE A 143 0.22 2.34 3.28
N TYR A 144 0.11 1.72 4.46
CA TYR A 144 -1.00 1.92 5.38
C TYR A 144 -0.74 3.04 6.38
N HIS A 145 0.46 3.04 6.94
CA HIS A 145 0.89 4.00 7.96
C HIS A 145 0.68 5.45 7.49
N ASP A 146 1.16 5.80 6.29
CA ASP A 146 1.15 7.19 5.81
C ASP A 146 -0.27 7.75 5.59
N PRO A 147 -1.22 7.01 4.97
CA PRO A 147 -2.61 7.44 4.89
C PRO A 147 -3.33 7.53 6.24
N PHE A 148 -3.08 6.61 7.19
CA PHE A 148 -3.68 6.67 8.52
C PHE A 148 -3.33 7.99 9.19
N PHE A 149 -2.04 8.35 9.21
CA PHE A 149 -1.60 9.64 9.73
C PHE A 149 -2.13 10.82 8.88
N SER A 150 -1.80 10.85 7.59
CA SER A 150 -1.97 12.04 6.74
C SER A 150 -3.41 12.37 6.38
N HIS A 151 -4.31 11.39 6.45
CA HIS A 151 -5.72 11.54 6.06
C HIS A 151 -6.70 11.15 7.14
N GLY A 152 -6.36 10.13 7.93
CA GLY A 152 -7.16 9.75 9.10
C GLY A 152 -6.94 10.68 10.28
N GLY A 153 -5.77 11.34 10.35
CA GLY A 153 -5.33 11.96 11.59
C GLY A 153 -5.09 10.91 12.67
N LEU A 154 -4.73 9.68 12.27
CA LEU A 154 -4.51 8.54 13.16
C LEU A 154 -3.01 8.19 13.21
N PRO A 155 -2.18 8.85 14.06
CA PRO A 155 -0.84 8.42 14.42
C PRO A 155 -0.75 6.92 14.73
N ALA A 156 0.36 6.36 14.30
CA ALA A 156 0.61 4.93 14.32
C ALA A 156 1.96 4.66 14.95
N PHE A 157 1.96 3.92 16.06
CA PHE A 157 3.20 3.52 16.71
C PHE A 157 3.92 2.47 15.85
N ASP A 158 4.96 2.90 15.14
CA ASP A 158 5.76 2.02 14.28
C ASP A 158 7.26 2.08 14.58
N PRO A 159 7.78 1.29 15.54
CA PRO A 159 9.21 1.26 15.83
C PRO A 159 10.05 0.73 14.65
N THR A 160 9.46 -0.02 13.71
CA THR A 160 10.20 -0.66 12.62
C THR A 160 10.66 0.33 11.54
N THR A 161 10.07 1.52 11.46
CA THR A 161 10.43 2.60 10.51
C THR A 161 11.21 3.75 11.15
N ASN A 162 11.42 3.71 12.47
CA ASN A 162 11.93 4.85 13.24
C ASN A 162 13.45 4.92 13.39
N GLU A 163 14.16 3.80 13.23
CA GLU A 163 15.61 3.73 13.45
C GLU A 163 16.33 3.17 12.23
N ASP A 164 17.39 3.88 11.81
CA ASP A 164 18.37 3.48 10.81
C ASP A 164 19.70 3.25 11.56
N PRO A 165 19.95 2.00 12.02
CA PRO A 165 20.97 1.72 13.02
C PRO A 165 22.40 1.81 12.48
N ASP A 166 22.61 1.57 11.19
CA ASP A 166 23.91 1.60 10.51
C ASP A 166 24.06 2.76 9.52
N GLY A 167 23.00 3.53 9.29
CA GLY A 167 23.00 4.75 8.49
C GLY A 167 22.80 4.51 6.99
N ASP A 168 22.55 3.26 6.58
CA ASP A 168 22.43 2.87 5.18
C ASP A 168 21.08 3.29 4.56
N GLY A 169 20.13 3.76 5.38
CA GLY A 169 18.80 4.18 4.97
C GLY A 169 17.76 3.07 4.99
N LEU A 170 18.11 1.89 5.51
CA LEU A 170 17.18 0.82 5.84
C LEU A 170 16.90 0.84 7.35
N THR A 171 15.73 0.34 7.74
CA THR A 171 15.32 0.28 9.15
C THR A 171 15.05 -1.16 9.57
N GLY A 172 14.13 -1.39 10.50
CA GLY A 172 13.76 -2.71 10.96
C GLY A 172 13.14 -3.60 9.88
N ILE A 173 13.10 -4.89 10.17
CA ILE A 173 12.29 -5.87 9.45
C ILE A 173 10.98 -6.01 10.22
N SER A 174 9.85 -5.85 9.54
CA SER A 174 8.52 -6.02 10.16
C SER A 174 8.26 -7.46 10.59
N ASN A 175 7.22 -7.70 11.39
CA ASN A 175 6.82 -9.07 11.76
C ASN A 175 6.36 -9.89 10.53
N ALA A 176 5.85 -9.24 9.48
CA ALA A 176 5.57 -9.86 8.18
C ALA A 176 6.85 -10.09 7.32
N GLY A 177 8.01 -9.69 7.83
CA GLY A 177 9.32 -9.96 7.24
C GLY A 177 9.72 -9.02 6.09
N ALA A 178 9.07 -7.86 5.94
CA ALA A 178 9.46 -6.86 4.95
C ALA A 178 10.54 -5.93 5.51
N GLN A 179 11.53 -5.60 4.67
CA GLN A 179 12.53 -4.58 4.97
C GLN A 179 11.90 -3.19 4.84
N GLN A 180 12.00 -2.39 5.89
CA GLN A 180 11.51 -1.01 5.91
C GLN A 180 12.63 -0.02 5.52
N VAL A 181 12.23 1.20 5.08
CA VAL A 181 13.13 2.21 4.51
C VAL A 181 13.05 3.52 5.29
N PHE A 182 14.20 4.05 5.69
CA PHE A 182 14.29 5.24 6.55
C PHE A 182 14.10 6.58 5.81
N SER A 183 14.13 6.56 4.47
CA SER A 183 14.00 7.78 3.66
C SER A 183 12.66 8.49 3.91
N HIS A 184 11.64 7.70 4.27
CA HIS A 184 10.30 8.10 4.72
C HIS A 184 10.13 7.78 6.20
N PRO A 185 10.79 8.53 7.09
CA PRO A 185 10.57 8.30 8.51
C PRO A 185 9.10 8.58 8.82
N SER A 186 8.53 7.85 9.78
CA SER A 186 7.21 8.18 10.31
C SER A 186 7.14 9.69 10.60
N PRO A 187 5.98 10.35 10.38
CA PRO A 187 5.75 11.74 10.80
C PRO A 187 6.11 12.00 12.28
N GLU A 188 6.19 10.92 13.06
CA GLU A 188 6.48 10.88 14.50
C GLU A 188 7.97 10.70 14.81
N LYS A 189 8.84 10.86 13.80
CA LYS A 189 10.30 10.68 13.94
C LYS A 189 10.88 11.44 15.13
N GLY A 190 11.57 10.70 16.00
CA GLY A 190 12.27 11.27 17.16
C GLY A 190 11.36 11.57 18.35
N MET A 191 10.07 11.23 18.26
CA MET A 191 9.19 11.17 19.42
C MET A 191 9.59 9.97 20.29
N ALA A 192 9.71 10.21 21.59
CA ALA A 192 9.98 9.16 22.55
C ALA A 192 8.64 8.58 23.01
N PHE A 193 8.27 7.42 22.48
CA PHE A 193 7.01 6.77 22.80
C PHE A 193 6.97 6.29 24.25
N LYS A 194 5.96 6.71 25.00
CA LYS A 194 5.68 6.18 26.34
C LYS A 194 4.81 4.95 26.23
N LEU A 195 5.39 3.77 26.44
CA LEU A 195 4.62 2.54 26.46
C LEU A 195 4.07 2.20 27.84
N VAL A 196 2.87 1.62 27.90
CA VAL A 196 2.41 0.91 29.11
C VAL A 196 3.37 -0.24 29.39
N LYS A 197 3.88 -0.27 30.62
CA LYS A 197 4.93 -1.22 31.02
C LYS A 197 4.51 -2.67 30.76
N GLY A 198 5.25 -3.34 29.89
CA GLY A 198 5.04 -4.75 29.56
C GLY A 198 3.98 -4.98 28.46
N SER A 199 3.66 -3.95 27.68
CA SER A 199 2.77 -4.03 26.52
C SER A 199 3.35 -3.23 25.35
N THR A 200 2.65 -3.28 24.20
CA THR A 200 2.91 -2.43 23.02
C THR A 200 2.06 -1.15 23.01
N VAL A 201 1.28 -0.91 24.07
CA VAL A 201 0.32 0.20 24.15
C VAL A 201 1.01 1.55 24.28
N CYS A 202 0.81 2.44 23.30
CA CYS A 202 1.36 3.79 23.29
C CYS A 202 0.49 4.77 24.10
N LEU A 203 1.10 5.52 25.01
CA LEU A 203 0.45 6.52 25.87
C LEU A 203 0.64 7.95 25.39
N ASP A 204 1.15 8.15 24.18
CA ASP A 204 1.31 9.49 23.63
C ASP A 204 0.11 9.86 22.74
N ASP A 205 -0.36 11.09 22.95
CA ASP A 205 -1.41 11.76 22.17
C ASP A 205 -0.68 12.72 21.23
N ILE A 206 -0.34 12.26 20.02
CA ILE A 206 0.60 12.97 19.14
C ILE A 206 -0.05 14.18 18.48
N ASP A 207 -1.32 14.07 18.12
CA ASP A 207 -2.08 15.15 17.50
C ASP A 207 -2.88 16.00 18.50
N HIS A 208 -2.87 15.60 19.78
CA HIS A 208 -3.44 16.30 20.92
C HIS A 208 -4.97 16.34 20.89
N ASP A 209 -5.62 15.34 20.30
CA ASP A 209 -7.07 15.27 20.19
C ASP A 209 -7.74 14.57 21.40
N GLY A 210 -6.93 13.98 22.28
CA GLY A 210 -7.35 13.27 23.49
C GLY A 210 -7.47 11.76 23.31
N CYS A 211 -7.24 11.24 22.10
CA CYS A 211 -7.17 9.81 21.81
C CYS A 211 -5.72 9.32 21.92
N LEU A 212 -5.50 8.29 22.73
CA LEU A 212 -4.22 7.59 22.83
C LEU A 212 -4.27 6.34 21.97
N GLU A 213 -3.12 5.95 21.40
CA GLU A 213 -2.96 4.69 20.67
C GLU A 213 -3.97 4.45 19.53
N GLU A 214 -4.00 5.34 18.53
CA GLU A 214 -4.98 5.23 17.45
C GLU A 214 -4.72 4.08 16.47
N ILE A 215 -3.44 3.79 16.19
CA ILE A 215 -3.01 2.62 15.42
C ILE A 215 -1.80 1.97 16.10
N THR A 216 -1.95 0.69 16.49
CA THR A 216 -0.88 -0.07 17.15
C THR A 216 0.11 -0.66 16.14
N GLU A 217 1.31 -1.05 16.61
CA GLU A 217 2.27 -1.82 15.78
C GLU A 217 1.63 -3.12 15.26
N GLY A 218 0.78 -3.76 16.08
CA GLY A 218 0.08 -4.99 15.74
C GLY A 218 -1.00 -4.80 14.67
N ASP A 219 -1.69 -3.66 14.65
CA ASP A 219 -2.65 -3.32 13.60
C ASP A 219 -1.94 -3.14 12.26
N LEU A 220 -0.79 -2.46 12.26
CA LEU A 220 0.06 -2.34 11.08
C LEU A 220 0.56 -3.71 10.61
N ASP A 221 0.97 -4.60 11.53
CA ASP A 221 1.39 -5.95 11.19
C ASP A 221 0.27 -6.76 10.52
N MET A 222 -0.98 -6.61 10.99
CA MET A 222 -2.14 -7.26 10.38
C MET A 222 -2.46 -6.70 8.99
N CYS A 223 -2.41 -5.37 8.82
CA CYS A 223 -2.60 -4.75 7.51
C CYS A 223 -1.51 -5.16 6.51
N GLU A 224 -0.26 -5.17 6.96
CA GLU A 224 0.89 -5.60 6.16
C GLU A 224 0.79 -7.09 5.80
N TRP A 225 0.46 -7.95 6.76
CA TRP A 225 0.27 -9.38 6.52
C TRP A 225 -0.88 -9.64 5.53
N PHE A 226 -1.97 -8.89 5.62
CA PHE A 226 -3.09 -9.00 4.70
C PHE A 226 -2.65 -8.68 3.26
N ILE A 227 -1.96 -7.56 3.01
CA ILE A 227 -1.50 -7.19 1.66
C ILE A 227 -0.34 -8.06 1.16
N LEU A 228 0.50 -8.54 2.05
CA LEU A 228 1.50 -9.53 1.71
C LEU A 228 0.85 -10.76 1.05
N ASN A 229 -0.25 -11.25 1.62
CA ASN A 229 -0.96 -12.45 1.17
C ASN A 229 -2.13 -12.15 0.21
N ALA A 230 -2.39 -10.88 -0.12
CA ALA A 230 -3.44 -10.52 -1.05
C ALA A 230 -3.19 -11.18 -2.41
N PRO A 231 -4.17 -11.95 -2.94
CA PRO A 231 -3.94 -12.74 -4.12
C PRO A 231 -3.77 -11.84 -5.36
N PRO A 232 -3.00 -12.25 -6.38
CA PRO A 232 -2.90 -11.49 -7.62
C PRO A 232 -4.21 -11.54 -8.40
N PRO A 233 -4.46 -10.59 -9.33
CA PRO A 233 -5.57 -10.68 -10.27
C PRO A 233 -5.50 -11.96 -11.13
N ALA A 234 -6.64 -12.33 -11.72
CA ALA A 234 -6.77 -13.59 -12.44
C ALA A 234 -6.78 -13.39 -13.95
N LEU A 235 -6.50 -14.48 -14.65
CA LEU A 235 -6.78 -14.60 -16.07
C LEU A 235 -8.19 -15.20 -16.22
N GLY A 236 -9.11 -14.43 -16.79
CA GLY A 236 -10.44 -14.87 -17.17
C GLY A 236 -10.41 -15.82 -18.36
N ARG A 237 -11.59 -16.11 -18.92
CA ARG A 237 -11.75 -17.07 -20.01
C ARG A 237 -10.79 -16.78 -21.17
N GLN A 238 -10.00 -17.79 -21.54
CA GLN A 238 -9.12 -17.72 -22.69
C GLN A 238 -9.75 -18.36 -23.92
N THR A 239 -9.89 -17.58 -24.99
CA THR A 239 -10.38 -18.04 -26.29
C THR A 239 -9.25 -18.02 -27.31
N LEU A 240 -9.46 -18.58 -28.50
CA LEU A 240 -8.49 -18.43 -29.60
C LEU A 240 -8.24 -16.96 -29.95
N ILE A 241 -9.24 -16.09 -29.78
CA ILE A 241 -9.13 -14.65 -30.02
C ILE A 241 -8.24 -13.99 -28.97
N SER A 242 -8.45 -14.27 -27.68
CA SER A 242 -7.62 -13.68 -26.61
C SER A 242 -6.19 -14.23 -26.63
N GLN A 243 -6.00 -15.49 -27.01
CA GLN A 243 -4.66 -16.08 -27.20
C GLN A 243 -3.92 -15.39 -28.36
N HIS A 244 -4.59 -15.21 -29.50
CA HIS A 244 -4.04 -14.45 -30.62
C HIS A 244 -3.75 -12.99 -30.25
N GLY A 245 -4.64 -12.35 -29.48
CA GLY A 245 -4.43 -11.02 -28.94
C GLY A 245 -3.17 -10.88 -28.08
N ARG A 246 -2.89 -11.88 -27.23
CA ARG A 246 -1.65 -11.93 -26.44
C ARG A 246 -0.41 -12.02 -27.33
N GLU A 247 -0.46 -12.84 -28.38
CA GLU A 247 0.64 -12.96 -29.35
C GLU A 247 0.86 -11.66 -30.13
N LEU A 248 -0.23 -11.00 -30.53
CA LEU A 248 -0.17 -9.71 -31.21
C LEU A 248 0.41 -8.61 -30.31
N MET A 249 0.06 -8.59 -29.02
CA MET A 249 0.59 -7.62 -28.05
C MET A 249 2.12 -7.67 -27.99
N ASP A 250 2.71 -8.86 -28.09
CA ASP A 250 4.16 -9.05 -28.19
C ASP A 250 4.71 -8.56 -29.54
N GLN A 251 4.06 -8.96 -30.64
CA GLN A 251 4.49 -8.61 -32.00
C GLN A 251 4.49 -7.11 -32.29
N ILE A 252 3.57 -6.36 -31.69
CA ILE A 252 3.45 -4.91 -31.88
C ILE A 252 4.30 -4.11 -30.87
N GLY A 253 5.10 -4.77 -30.02
CA GLY A 253 6.02 -4.11 -29.10
C GLY A 253 5.37 -3.54 -27.84
N CYS A 254 4.14 -3.91 -27.49
CA CYS A 254 3.56 -3.48 -26.21
C CYS A 254 4.29 -4.12 -25.02
N THR A 255 4.85 -5.32 -25.20
CA THR A 255 5.57 -6.07 -24.14
C THR A 255 6.96 -5.52 -23.82
N GLU A 256 7.45 -4.51 -24.56
CA GLU A 256 8.71 -3.81 -24.23
C GLU A 256 8.62 -3.09 -22.88
N CYS A 257 7.48 -2.43 -22.60
CA CYS A 257 7.16 -1.87 -21.28
C CYS A 257 6.27 -2.82 -20.46
N HIS A 258 5.28 -3.45 -21.08
CA HIS A 258 4.36 -4.36 -20.39
C HIS A 258 4.93 -5.78 -20.28
N VAL A 259 6.02 -5.92 -19.54
CA VAL A 259 6.72 -7.20 -19.38
C VAL A 259 5.83 -8.23 -18.66
N PRO A 260 5.58 -9.41 -19.27
CA PRO A 260 4.50 -10.29 -18.84
C PRO A 260 4.72 -10.91 -17.45
N ASP A 261 5.94 -11.34 -17.15
CA ASP A 261 6.22 -12.21 -16.02
C ASP A 261 7.47 -11.75 -15.25
N TRP A 262 7.47 -11.97 -13.93
CA TRP A 262 8.59 -11.72 -13.03
C TRP A 262 8.89 -12.93 -12.16
N TYR A 263 10.16 -13.20 -11.88
CA TYR A 263 10.58 -14.27 -10.97
C TYR A 263 11.09 -13.69 -9.65
N ILE A 264 10.50 -14.14 -8.54
CA ILE A 264 11.00 -13.92 -7.19
C ILE A 264 12.06 -14.98 -6.89
N GLU A 265 13.27 -14.53 -6.56
CA GLU A 265 14.38 -15.42 -6.20
C GLU A 265 14.12 -16.13 -4.86
N PRO A 266 14.51 -17.41 -4.71
CA PRO A 266 14.44 -18.09 -3.42
C PRO A 266 15.35 -17.41 -2.38
N SER A 267 15.01 -17.56 -1.10
CA SER A 267 15.84 -16.98 -0.04
C SER A 267 17.22 -17.63 0.02
N ASN A 268 18.23 -16.79 0.23
CA ASN A 268 19.63 -17.20 0.27
C ASN A 268 20.41 -16.40 1.34
N PRO A 269 20.05 -16.49 2.63
CA PRO A 269 20.66 -15.66 3.68
C PRO A 269 22.17 -15.92 3.85
N GLU A 270 22.63 -17.12 3.47
CA GLU A 270 24.02 -17.54 3.57
C GLU A 270 24.88 -17.14 2.36
N ALA A 271 24.35 -16.34 1.42
CA ALA A 271 25.12 -15.90 0.27
C ALA A 271 26.36 -15.11 0.71
N ALA A 272 27.51 -15.44 0.08
CA ALA A 272 28.78 -14.78 0.38
C ALA A 272 28.74 -13.28 0.03
N ASN A 273 28.17 -12.94 -1.12
CA ASN A 273 27.86 -11.55 -1.48
C ASN A 273 26.53 -11.15 -0.80
N PRO A 274 26.50 -10.09 0.02
CA PRO A 274 25.27 -9.57 0.62
C PRO A 274 24.17 -9.27 -0.42
N HIS A 275 24.55 -8.82 -1.61
CA HIS A 275 23.61 -8.48 -2.69
C HIS A 275 22.96 -9.72 -3.36
N ASP A 276 23.39 -10.93 -2.97
CA ASP A 276 22.76 -12.20 -3.36
C ASP A 276 21.86 -12.79 -2.25
N ARG A 277 21.68 -12.09 -1.13
CA ARG A 277 20.86 -12.53 0.01
C ARG A 277 19.39 -12.16 -0.15
N PHE A 278 18.72 -12.80 -1.10
CA PHE A 278 17.29 -12.57 -1.33
C PHE A 278 16.42 -13.04 -0.16
N ALA A 279 15.27 -12.38 0.02
CA ALA A 279 14.32 -12.68 1.10
C ALA A 279 13.40 -13.88 0.81
N GLY A 280 13.25 -14.27 -0.46
CA GLY A 280 12.30 -15.30 -0.91
C GLY A 280 10.84 -14.85 -0.94
N ASP A 281 9.95 -15.73 -1.39
CA ASP A 281 8.51 -15.56 -1.25
C ASP A 281 8.09 -15.62 0.23
N ARG A 282 7.67 -14.48 0.77
CA ARG A 282 7.32 -14.30 2.19
C ARG A 282 5.88 -14.68 2.51
N ARG A 283 5.08 -15.03 1.51
CA ARG A 283 3.67 -15.36 1.71
C ARG A 283 3.50 -16.70 2.42
N PHE A 284 2.40 -16.83 3.13
CA PHE A 284 2.00 -18.07 3.79
C PHE A 284 1.23 -18.97 2.82
N PHE A 285 0.50 -18.38 1.89
CA PHE A 285 -0.25 -19.12 0.89
C PHE A 285 -0.31 -18.33 -0.40
N HIS A 286 -0.66 -19.04 -1.47
CA HIS A 286 -1.05 -18.45 -2.74
C HIS A 286 -2.43 -18.97 -3.11
N VAL A 287 -3.33 -18.07 -3.47
CA VAL A 287 -4.61 -18.43 -4.08
C VAL A 287 -4.36 -18.56 -5.58
N ASP A 288 -4.32 -19.78 -6.09
CA ASP A 288 -4.22 -20.04 -7.53
C ASP A 288 -5.63 -19.97 -8.12
N VAL A 289 -5.86 -18.97 -8.97
CA VAL A 289 -7.18 -18.67 -9.53
C VAL A 289 -7.18 -18.94 -11.03
N ILE A 290 -8.08 -19.84 -11.44
CA ILE A 290 -8.23 -20.26 -12.83
C ILE A 290 -9.66 -20.04 -13.32
N TYR A 291 -9.84 -19.90 -14.63
CA TYR A 291 -11.17 -19.96 -15.24
C TYR A 291 -11.54 -21.42 -15.53
N SER A 292 -12.61 -21.90 -14.89
CA SER A 292 -13.18 -23.22 -15.13
C SER A 292 -14.11 -23.17 -16.33
N ASP A 293 -13.71 -23.74 -17.46
CA ASP A 293 -14.59 -23.87 -18.65
C ASP A 293 -15.81 -24.76 -18.38
N THR A 294 -15.72 -25.67 -17.40
CA THR A 294 -16.83 -26.57 -17.04
C THR A 294 -17.92 -25.82 -16.29
N ASN A 295 -17.51 -24.96 -15.34
CA ASN A 295 -18.43 -24.21 -14.48
C ASN A 295 -18.66 -22.77 -14.99
N GLU A 296 -17.98 -22.39 -16.08
CA GLU A 296 -18.01 -21.06 -16.72
C GLU A 296 -17.73 -19.89 -15.77
N ARG A 297 -16.89 -20.11 -14.75
CA ARG A 297 -16.56 -19.12 -13.70
C ARG A 297 -15.09 -19.21 -13.26
N LEU A 298 -14.62 -18.18 -12.56
CA LEU A 298 -13.34 -18.24 -11.84
C LEU A 298 -13.49 -19.13 -10.61
N GLU A 299 -12.47 -19.95 -10.35
CA GLU A 299 -12.36 -20.84 -9.20
C GLU A 299 -10.94 -20.75 -8.63
N GLY A 300 -10.84 -20.70 -7.30
CA GLY A 300 -9.58 -20.65 -6.58
C GLY A 300 -9.16 -22.00 -6.00
N SER A 301 -7.88 -22.14 -5.70
CA SER A 301 -7.35 -23.19 -4.83
C SER A 301 -6.25 -22.63 -3.95
N LEU A 302 -6.21 -23.06 -2.69
CA LEU A 302 -5.20 -22.62 -1.74
C LEU A 302 -3.94 -23.46 -1.88
N VAL A 303 -2.84 -22.81 -2.24
CA VAL A 303 -1.51 -23.41 -2.28
C VAL A 303 -0.78 -23.02 -1.00
N ASP A 304 -0.58 -23.99 -0.11
CA ASP A 304 0.25 -23.80 1.09
C ASP A 304 1.70 -23.51 0.69
N LEU A 305 2.22 -22.37 1.16
CA LEU A 305 3.60 -21.93 0.97
C LEU A 305 4.41 -21.98 2.27
N THR A 306 3.94 -22.69 3.30
CA THR A 306 4.59 -22.76 4.61
C THR A 306 5.36 -24.05 4.86
N THR A 307 6.34 -23.98 5.77
CA THR A 307 6.85 -25.13 6.53
C THR A 307 6.25 -25.10 7.92
N GLU A 308 5.85 -26.26 8.43
CA GLU A 308 5.34 -26.44 9.79
C GLU A 308 6.42 -27.07 10.67
N ALA A 309 6.64 -26.47 11.84
CA ALA A 309 7.47 -27.03 12.89
C ALA A 309 6.86 -26.68 14.26
N ASP A 310 6.66 -27.70 15.11
CA ASP A 310 6.08 -27.55 16.45
C ASP A 310 4.73 -26.79 16.47
N GLY A 311 3.90 -26.95 15.42
CA GLY A 311 2.63 -26.27 15.27
C GLY A 311 2.72 -24.81 14.80
N VAL A 312 3.93 -24.33 14.47
CA VAL A 312 4.15 -22.99 13.92
C VAL A 312 4.38 -23.08 12.43
N HIS A 313 3.53 -22.38 11.67
CA HIS A 313 3.69 -22.22 10.23
C HIS A 313 4.58 -21.02 9.93
N THR A 314 5.57 -21.21 9.07
CA THR A 314 6.49 -20.17 8.60
C THR A 314 6.61 -20.22 7.08
N PRO A 315 6.74 -19.08 6.37
CA PRO A 315 6.92 -19.11 4.92
C PRO A 315 8.12 -19.96 4.49
N ARG A 316 7.97 -20.77 3.44
CA ARG A 316 9.04 -21.59 2.86
C ARG A 316 10.17 -20.73 2.27
N ARG A 317 9.88 -19.47 1.92
CA ARG A 317 10.82 -18.54 1.27
C ARG A 317 11.43 -19.10 -0.01
N GLY A 318 10.64 -19.87 -0.75
CA GLY A 318 11.02 -20.41 -2.07
C GLY A 318 11.01 -19.34 -3.16
N GLY A 319 11.43 -19.73 -4.36
CA GLY A 319 11.28 -18.89 -5.55
C GLY A 319 9.88 -19.02 -6.13
N PHE A 320 9.38 -17.96 -6.75
CA PHE A 320 7.99 -17.89 -7.25
C PHE A 320 7.92 -17.16 -8.59
N LEU A 321 7.25 -17.73 -9.58
CA LEU A 321 7.01 -17.10 -10.87
C LEU A 321 5.69 -16.33 -10.83
N VAL A 322 5.78 -15.00 -10.81
CA VAL A 322 4.66 -14.08 -10.94
C VAL A 322 4.30 -13.98 -12.42
N LYS A 323 3.14 -14.50 -12.80
CA LYS A 323 2.70 -14.55 -14.20
C LYS A 323 1.71 -13.45 -14.53
N ASN A 324 1.73 -13.01 -15.79
CA ASN A 324 0.74 -12.12 -16.40
C ASN A 324 0.57 -10.77 -15.67
N ILE A 325 1.61 -10.24 -15.04
CA ILE A 325 1.61 -8.93 -14.37
C ILE A 325 1.71 -7.77 -15.37
N PHE A 326 2.41 -7.97 -16.50
CA PHE A 326 2.50 -7.01 -17.62
C PHE A 326 2.98 -5.62 -17.20
N THR A 327 4.18 -5.55 -16.62
CA THR A 327 4.82 -4.30 -16.20
C THR A 327 6.34 -4.47 -16.10
N ASP A 328 7.08 -3.44 -16.47
CA ASP A 328 8.50 -3.27 -16.16
C ASP A 328 8.74 -2.36 -14.95
N PHE A 329 7.65 -1.86 -14.34
CA PHE A 329 7.58 -0.88 -13.26
C PHE A 329 8.27 0.47 -13.53
N LYS A 330 8.81 0.70 -14.73
CA LYS A 330 9.54 1.94 -15.02
C LYS A 330 8.58 3.10 -15.23
N HIS A 331 9.08 4.30 -14.97
CA HIS A 331 8.45 5.52 -15.46
C HIS A 331 8.83 5.74 -16.92
N HIS A 332 7.84 6.02 -17.76
CA HIS A 332 7.98 6.30 -19.18
C HIS A 332 7.26 7.59 -19.56
N ASP A 333 7.83 8.36 -20.47
CA ASP A 333 7.07 9.40 -21.18
C ASP A 333 6.13 8.71 -22.18
N VAL A 334 4.85 8.60 -21.85
CA VAL A 334 3.81 8.02 -22.73
C VAL A 334 3.06 9.08 -23.53
N GLY A 335 3.68 10.25 -23.73
CA GLY A 335 3.22 11.30 -24.63
C GLY A 335 2.44 12.43 -23.96
N VAL A 336 2.39 13.57 -24.66
CA VAL A 336 1.79 14.84 -24.19
C VAL A 336 0.32 14.72 -23.75
N GLU A 337 -0.44 13.78 -24.33
CA GLU A 337 -1.83 13.54 -23.97
C GLU A 337 -1.99 12.95 -22.56
N PHE A 338 -0.91 12.42 -21.97
CA PHE A 338 -0.85 11.93 -20.59
C PHE A 338 -0.19 12.94 -19.63
N TYR A 339 0.27 14.11 -20.07
CA TYR A 339 0.93 15.04 -19.17
C TYR A 339 -0.07 15.69 -18.21
N GLN A 340 0.29 15.79 -16.92
CA GLN A 340 -0.56 16.37 -15.88
C GLN A 340 0.12 17.52 -15.17
N ASN A 341 -0.59 18.63 -14.95
CA ASN A 341 -0.10 19.71 -14.09
C ASN A 341 -0.37 19.37 -12.63
N GLN A 342 0.63 19.60 -11.78
CA GLN A 342 0.51 19.53 -10.33
C GLN A 342 -0.04 20.84 -9.75
N PHE A 343 -0.53 20.79 -8.51
CA PHE A 343 -1.02 21.96 -7.79
C PHE A 343 0.04 23.07 -7.61
N ASP A 344 1.32 22.69 -7.53
CA ASP A 344 2.45 23.62 -7.43
C ASP A 344 2.88 24.23 -8.78
N GLY A 345 2.21 23.85 -9.88
CA GLY A 345 2.50 24.30 -11.23
C GLY A 345 3.60 23.52 -11.94
N SER A 346 4.18 22.48 -11.32
CA SER A 346 5.07 21.55 -12.01
C SER A 346 4.29 20.63 -12.96
N LEU A 347 4.99 20.06 -13.94
CA LEU A 347 4.42 19.16 -14.96
C LEU A 347 4.93 17.74 -14.74
N ILE A 348 4.01 16.78 -14.68
CA ILE A 348 4.30 15.35 -14.72
C ILE A 348 4.31 14.92 -16.19
N THR A 349 5.42 14.37 -16.64
CA THR A 349 5.59 13.89 -18.02
C THR A 349 5.72 12.38 -18.12
N ASP A 350 6.12 11.72 -17.03
CA ASP A 350 6.44 10.31 -17.04
C ASP A 350 5.54 9.56 -16.07
N TRP A 351 5.10 8.38 -16.47
CA TRP A 351 4.16 7.55 -15.73
C TRP A 351 4.72 6.15 -15.55
N ARG A 352 4.51 5.58 -14.36
CA ARG A 352 4.82 4.17 -14.12
C ARG A 352 4.01 3.28 -15.06
N THR A 353 4.65 2.29 -15.68
CA THR A 353 3.94 1.20 -16.35
C THR A 353 3.07 0.47 -15.32
N ALA A 354 1.78 0.76 -15.28
CA ALA A 354 0.87 0.08 -14.38
C ALA A 354 0.81 -1.42 -14.73
N PRO A 355 0.83 -2.33 -13.73
CA PRO A 355 0.52 -3.74 -13.95
C PRO A 355 -0.81 -3.90 -14.69
N LEU A 356 -0.83 -4.59 -15.84
CA LEU A 356 -2.07 -4.81 -16.59
C LEU A 356 -2.90 -5.98 -16.05
N TRP A 357 -2.40 -6.73 -15.06
CA TRP A 357 -3.22 -7.75 -14.41
C TRP A 357 -4.50 -7.11 -13.81
N GLY A 358 -5.68 -7.55 -14.24
CA GLY A 358 -6.94 -6.94 -13.84
C GLY A 358 -7.42 -5.73 -14.67
N VAL A 359 -6.67 -5.28 -15.68
CA VAL A 359 -7.03 -4.10 -16.51
C VAL A 359 -8.39 -4.24 -17.20
N GLY A 360 -8.80 -5.47 -17.51
CA GLY A 360 -10.07 -5.77 -18.16
C GLY A 360 -11.31 -5.40 -17.34
N SER A 361 -11.16 -5.22 -16.03
CA SER A 361 -12.25 -4.97 -15.07
C SER A 361 -12.07 -3.69 -14.25
N SER A 362 -11.08 -2.85 -14.56
CA SER A 362 -10.70 -1.69 -13.72
C SER A 362 -10.97 -0.32 -14.34
N GLY A 363 -11.77 -0.25 -15.42
CA GLY A 363 -12.12 1.01 -16.06
C GLY A 363 -12.81 2.01 -15.10
N PRO A 364 -12.75 3.33 -15.40
CA PRO A 364 -12.12 3.93 -16.58
C PRO A 364 -10.58 3.91 -16.54
N TRP A 365 -9.95 4.05 -17.71
CA TRP A 365 -8.51 3.87 -17.92
C TRP A 365 -7.78 5.21 -18.10
N GLY A 366 -6.44 5.13 -18.02
CA GLY A 366 -5.56 6.30 -17.94
C GLY A 366 -5.33 6.72 -16.48
N HIS A 367 -4.24 7.44 -16.22
CA HIS A 367 -3.94 7.95 -14.87
C HIS A 367 -5.00 8.95 -14.38
N ASP A 368 -5.68 9.60 -15.32
CA ASP A 368 -6.75 10.59 -15.14
C ASP A 368 -8.15 9.98 -15.26
N GLY A 369 -8.27 8.69 -15.59
CA GLY A 369 -9.55 8.02 -15.80
C GLY A 369 -10.36 8.60 -16.96
N ALA A 370 -9.72 9.25 -17.94
CA ALA A 370 -10.43 9.91 -19.04
C ALA A 370 -10.81 8.96 -20.19
N ASP A 371 -10.25 7.74 -20.24
CA ASP A 371 -10.53 6.78 -21.31
C ASP A 371 -11.62 5.79 -20.88
N PHE A 372 -12.70 5.69 -21.68
CA PHE A 372 -13.86 4.82 -21.38
C PHE A 372 -13.79 3.47 -22.11
N SER A 373 -12.72 3.22 -22.85
CA SER A 373 -12.39 1.92 -23.45
C SER A 373 -10.88 1.68 -23.45
N ILE A 374 -10.47 0.41 -23.39
CA ILE A 374 -9.07 0.01 -23.52
C ILE A 374 -8.51 0.44 -24.88
N TRP A 375 -9.32 0.36 -25.94
CA TRP A 375 -8.91 0.81 -27.28
C TRP A 375 -8.54 2.31 -27.28
N GLU A 376 -9.39 3.17 -26.70
CA GLU A 376 -9.12 4.62 -26.58
C GLU A 376 -7.82 4.86 -25.83
N ASN A 377 -7.64 4.16 -24.70
CA ASN A 377 -6.43 4.28 -23.90
C ASN A 377 -5.19 3.87 -24.70
N ILE A 378 -5.21 2.74 -25.42
CA ILE A 378 -4.10 2.30 -26.30
C ILE A 378 -3.77 3.39 -27.32
N VAL A 379 -4.74 3.92 -28.06
CA VAL A 379 -4.45 4.88 -29.13
C VAL A 379 -4.04 6.28 -28.66
N ARG A 380 -4.31 6.60 -27.38
CA ARG A 380 -3.93 7.83 -26.69
C ARG A 380 -2.46 7.81 -26.23
N HIS A 381 -1.87 6.62 -26.04
CA HIS A 381 -0.44 6.52 -25.77
C HIS A 381 0.37 7.19 -26.89
N GLY A 382 1.55 7.67 -26.54
CA GLY A 382 2.54 8.27 -27.44
C GLY A 382 3.92 8.25 -26.77
N GLY A 383 4.76 9.25 -27.08
CA GLY A 383 6.10 9.33 -26.48
C GLY A 383 6.93 8.09 -26.78
N GLU A 384 7.47 7.44 -25.75
CA GLU A 384 8.21 6.17 -25.84
C GLU A 384 7.37 5.02 -26.41
N ALA A 385 6.04 5.06 -26.27
CA ALA A 385 5.12 4.02 -26.77
C ALA A 385 4.62 4.28 -28.21
N GLN A 386 5.08 5.35 -28.88
CA GLN A 386 4.54 5.77 -30.18
C GLN A 386 4.64 4.68 -31.26
N ASP A 387 5.77 3.96 -31.30
CA ASP A 387 5.97 2.90 -32.28
C ASP A 387 4.95 1.77 -32.08
N SER A 388 4.72 1.34 -30.84
CA SER A 388 3.72 0.30 -30.51
C SER A 388 2.30 0.74 -30.85
N VAL A 389 1.98 2.02 -30.65
CA VAL A 389 0.69 2.60 -31.02
C VAL A 389 0.49 2.62 -32.54
N ASP A 390 1.52 2.97 -33.30
CA ASP A 390 1.48 2.97 -34.75
C ASP A 390 1.32 1.56 -35.31
N GLN A 391 2.01 0.57 -34.72
CA GLN A 391 1.82 -0.85 -35.07
C GLN A 391 0.40 -1.33 -34.73
N PHE A 392 -0.13 -1.00 -33.55
CA PHE A 392 -1.51 -1.32 -33.20
C PHE A 392 -2.52 -0.73 -34.21
N LYS A 393 -2.36 0.55 -34.59
CA LYS A 393 -3.22 1.21 -35.58
C LYS A 393 -3.09 0.60 -36.99
N ALA A 394 -1.96 -0.03 -37.30
CA ALA A 394 -1.72 -0.70 -38.58
C ALA A 394 -2.31 -2.12 -38.66
N LEU A 395 -2.68 -2.72 -37.52
CA LEU A 395 -3.37 -4.01 -37.47
C LEU A 395 -4.74 -3.96 -38.17
N SER A 396 -5.24 -5.12 -38.59
CA SER A 396 -6.63 -5.26 -39.03
C SER A 396 -7.59 -4.95 -37.86
N ASN A 397 -8.85 -4.63 -38.16
CA ASN A 397 -9.85 -4.39 -37.11
C ASN A 397 -10.01 -5.64 -36.22
N GLU A 398 -10.00 -6.82 -36.83
CA GLU A 398 -10.11 -8.09 -36.13
C GLU A 398 -8.91 -8.34 -35.19
N ASP A 399 -7.71 -7.95 -35.61
CA ASP A 399 -6.50 -8.08 -34.79
C ASP A 399 -6.47 -7.03 -33.66
N GLN A 400 -6.93 -5.80 -33.89
CA GLN A 400 -7.10 -4.80 -32.82
C GLN A 400 -8.11 -5.30 -31.77
N GLU A 401 -9.24 -5.84 -32.21
CA GLU A 401 -10.24 -6.45 -31.33
C GLU A 401 -9.66 -7.64 -30.56
N ALA A 402 -8.78 -8.44 -31.16
CA ALA A 402 -8.12 -9.56 -30.49
C ALA A 402 -7.21 -9.09 -29.34
N VAL A 403 -6.38 -8.06 -29.55
CA VAL A 403 -5.55 -7.45 -28.50
C VAL A 403 -6.43 -6.92 -27.36
N VAL A 404 -7.50 -6.19 -27.69
CA VAL A 404 -8.44 -5.67 -26.69
C VAL A 404 -9.16 -6.81 -25.94
N ALA A 405 -9.54 -7.89 -26.63
CA ALA A 405 -10.13 -9.07 -26.01
C ALA A 405 -9.17 -9.78 -25.05
N PHE A 406 -7.87 -9.81 -25.36
CA PHE A 406 -6.86 -10.30 -24.42
C PHE A 406 -6.79 -9.44 -23.17
N LEU A 407 -6.71 -8.11 -23.30
CA LEU A 407 -6.65 -7.20 -22.16
C LEU A 407 -7.92 -7.28 -21.29
N HIS A 408 -9.11 -7.44 -21.91
CA HIS A 408 -10.35 -7.71 -21.19
C HIS A 408 -10.37 -9.04 -20.43
N SER A 409 -9.49 -9.99 -20.78
CA SER A 409 -9.37 -11.25 -20.06
C SER A 409 -8.49 -11.14 -18.81
N LEU A 410 -7.78 -10.04 -18.59
CA LEU A 410 -7.04 -9.78 -17.35
C LEU A 410 -8.03 -9.17 -16.35
N VAL A 411 -8.50 -9.95 -15.37
CA VAL A 411 -9.68 -9.58 -14.56
C VAL A 411 -9.41 -9.53 -13.07
N LEU A 412 -10.05 -8.57 -12.41
CA LEU A 412 -10.25 -8.56 -10.96
C LEU A 412 -11.41 -9.49 -10.59
N TYR A 413 -11.38 -10.00 -9.35
CA TYR A 413 -12.42 -10.86 -8.79
C TYR A 413 -12.56 -10.56 -7.30
N GLN A 414 -13.73 -10.85 -6.73
CA GLN A 414 -13.97 -10.66 -5.31
C GLN A 414 -13.49 -11.89 -4.53
N VAL A 415 -12.45 -11.72 -3.71
CA VAL A 415 -11.81 -12.82 -2.97
C VAL A 415 -12.80 -13.52 -2.03
N GLU A 416 -13.64 -12.75 -1.34
CA GLU A 416 -14.57 -13.25 -0.30
C GLU A 416 -15.73 -14.10 -0.84
N VAL A 417 -16.02 -14.01 -2.14
CA VAL A 417 -17.11 -14.78 -2.79
C VAL A 417 -16.58 -15.70 -3.88
N LEU A 418 -15.28 -15.71 -4.15
CA LEU A 418 -14.65 -16.63 -5.10
C LEU A 418 -14.81 -18.06 -4.59
N PRO A 419 -15.50 -18.96 -5.33
CA PRO A 419 -15.50 -20.37 -5.00
C PRO A 419 -14.05 -20.87 -5.00
N CYS A 420 -13.58 -21.38 -3.88
CA CYS A 420 -12.16 -21.68 -3.67
C CYS A 420 -12.02 -22.96 -2.86
N ASP A 421 -11.22 -23.90 -3.34
CA ASP A 421 -10.80 -25.09 -2.59
C ASP A 421 -9.76 -24.66 -1.55
N ILE A 422 -10.18 -24.47 -0.30
CA ILE A 422 -9.34 -23.97 0.79
C ILE A 422 -8.84 -25.08 1.71
N ASP A 423 -9.48 -26.26 1.71
CA ASP A 423 -9.01 -27.42 2.47
C ASP A 423 -8.09 -28.35 1.67
N GLY A 424 -8.00 -28.14 0.36
CA GLY A 424 -7.08 -28.81 -0.56
C GLY A 424 -7.53 -30.23 -0.95
N ASP A 425 -8.82 -30.56 -0.81
CA ASP A 425 -9.34 -31.88 -1.16
C ASP A 425 -9.60 -32.06 -2.68
N GLY A 426 -9.45 -30.98 -3.45
CA GLY A 426 -9.65 -30.95 -4.90
C GLY A 426 -11.09 -30.68 -5.32
N THR A 427 -12.00 -30.39 -4.39
CA THR A 427 -13.41 -30.13 -4.66
C THR A 427 -13.91 -28.90 -3.91
N ILE A 428 -14.57 -28.00 -4.63
CA ILE A 428 -15.24 -26.85 -4.02
C ILE A 428 -16.59 -27.30 -3.47
N SER A 429 -16.70 -27.44 -2.16
CA SER A 429 -17.94 -27.89 -1.52
C SER A 429 -19.02 -26.79 -1.53
N GLU A 430 -20.25 -27.13 -1.91
CA GLU A 430 -21.42 -26.22 -1.74
C GLU A 430 -21.94 -26.17 -0.30
N ASN A 431 -21.44 -27.06 0.57
CA ASN A 431 -21.82 -27.17 1.99
C ASN A 431 -20.56 -27.31 2.84
N PHE A 432 -19.69 -26.31 2.75
CA PHE A 432 -18.41 -26.30 3.44
C PHE A 432 -18.61 -26.17 4.95
N MET A 433 -17.82 -26.93 5.72
CA MET A 433 -17.99 -27.07 7.16
C MET A 433 -16.82 -26.43 7.90
N VAL A 434 -17.06 -25.35 8.65
CA VAL A 434 -16.06 -24.70 9.51
C VAL A 434 -16.52 -24.80 10.96
N GLY A 435 -15.68 -25.38 11.83
CA GLY A 435 -16.02 -25.58 13.24
C GLY A 435 -17.33 -26.37 13.46
N GLY A 436 -17.69 -27.26 12.53
CA GLY A 436 -18.93 -28.04 12.57
C GLY A 436 -20.19 -27.29 12.12
N LYS A 437 -20.07 -26.07 11.60
CA LYS A 437 -21.17 -25.28 11.01
C LYS A 437 -21.03 -25.23 9.49
N ASN A 438 -22.15 -25.35 8.77
CA ASN A 438 -22.19 -25.17 7.32
C ASN A 438 -22.14 -23.66 7.02
N VAL A 439 -21.12 -23.23 6.27
CA VAL A 439 -20.88 -21.83 5.90
C VAL A 439 -21.23 -21.52 4.43
N GLY A 440 -21.88 -22.46 3.75
CA GLY A 440 -22.26 -22.37 2.34
C GLY A 440 -21.16 -22.87 1.41
N THR A 441 -21.03 -22.25 0.24
CA THR A 441 -19.98 -22.59 -0.72
C THR A 441 -18.60 -22.32 -0.13
N GLU A 442 -17.69 -23.25 -0.35
CA GLU A 442 -16.29 -23.14 0.01
C GLU A 442 -15.63 -21.98 -0.75
N ARG A 443 -14.97 -21.11 0.02
CA ARG A 443 -14.42 -19.85 -0.47
C ARG A 443 -13.41 -19.31 0.52
N LEU A 444 -12.49 -18.47 0.03
CA LEU A 444 -11.53 -17.78 0.87
C LEU A 444 -12.21 -16.63 1.63
N ASN A 445 -12.71 -16.92 2.83
CA ASN A 445 -13.26 -15.92 3.73
C ASN A 445 -12.41 -15.88 5.02
N ALA A 446 -11.89 -14.69 5.36
CA ALA A 446 -11.09 -14.49 6.56
C ALA A 446 -11.84 -14.87 7.85
N GLU A 447 -13.17 -14.76 7.86
CA GLU A 447 -14.01 -15.16 9.01
C GLU A 447 -13.94 -16.66 9.31
N HIS A 448 -13.52 -17.49 8.35
CA HIS A 448 -13.29 -18.92 8.57
C HIS A 448 -12.07 -19.18 9.48
N LEU A 449 -11.19 -18.18 9.68
CA LEU A 449 -10.01 -18.26 10.55
C LEU A 449 -10.33 -17.97 12.03
N PHE A 450 -11.54 -17.49 12.34
CA PHE A 450 -11.90 -17.17 13.71
C PHE A 450 -12.06 -18.44 14.55
N ASN A 451 -11.54 -18.42 15.78
CA ASN A 451 -11.72 -19.51 16.76
C ASN A 451 -13.20 -19.85 16.96
N THR A 452 -14.06 -18.84 16.88
CA THR A 452 -15.51 -18.99 16.79
C THR A 452 -15.97 -18.52 15.41
N PRO A 453 -16.34 -19.43 14.50
CA PRO A 453 -16.81 -19.04 13.18
C PRO A 453 -18.07 -18.17 13.27
N VAL A 454 -18.12 -17.14 12.43
CA VAL A 454 -19.29 -16.29 12.21
C VAL A 454 -20.48 -17.14 11.79
N ILE A 455 -21.63 -16.88 12.42
CA ILE A 455 -22.92 -17.45 12.04
C ILE A 455 -23.64 -16.40 11.19
N ILE A 456 -23.68 -16.63 9.88
CA ILE A 456 -24.48 -15.83 8.97
C ILE A 456 -25.96 -16.22 9.11
N GLU A 457 -26.84 -15.23 9.25
CA GLU A 457 -28.29 -15.41 9.39
C GLU A 457 -28.89 -16.20 8.21
N GLY A 458 -28.36 -16.02 7.00
CA GLY A 458 -28.71 -16.82 5.83
C GLY A 458 -30.04 -16.42 5.22
N GLU A 459 -30.79 -17.36 4.65
CA GLU A 459 -32.07 -17.05 4.02
C GLU A 459 -33.10 -16.50 5.01
N VAL A 460 -33.54 -15.26 4.76
CA VAL A 460 -34.60 -14.57 5.50
C VAL A 460 -35.74 -14.22 4.56
N THR A 461 -36.96 -14.21 5.10
CA THR A 461 -38.13 -13.71 4.37
C THR A 461 -38.34 -12.24 4.71
N ALA A 462 -38.20 -11.36 3.72
CA ALA A 462 -38.51 -9.95 3.85
C ALA A 462 -40.01 -9.73 4.15
N PRO A 463 -40.40 -8.57 4.71
CA PRO A 463 -41.81 -8.28 5.02
C PRO A 463 -42.77 -8.35 3.83
N ASP A 464 -42.28 -8.23 2.60
CA ASP A 464 -43.05 -8.35 1.35
C ASP A 464 -43.18 -9.80 0.83
N GLY A 465 -42.60 -10.78 1.54
CA GLY A 465 -42.60 -12.20 1.19
C GLY A 465 -41.45 -12.62 0.28
N THR A 466 -40.53 -11.72 -0.08
CA THR A 466 -39.34 -12.06 -0.87
C THR A 466 -38.32 -12.79 0.00
N THR A 467 -37.74 -13.89 -0.50
CA THR A 467 -36.57 -14.51 0.14
C THR A 467 -35.31 -13.73 -0.23
N LEU A 468 -34.55 -13.32 0.79
CA LEU A 468 -33.25 -12.66 0.65
C LEU A 468 -32.22 -13.46 1.45
N VAL A 469 -30.93 -13.37 1.10
CA VAL A 469 -29.84 -13.87 1.94
C VAL A 469 -29.37 -12.71 2.82
N SER A 470 -29.61 -12.82 4.12
CA SER A 470 -29.07 -11.92 5.13
C SER A 470 -27.64 -12.33 5.47
N HIS A 471 -26.72 -11.36 5.40
CA HIS A 471 -25.34 -11.51 5.83
C HIS A 471 -25.12 -11.05 7.27
N ALA A 472 -26.19 -10.87 8.06
CA ALA A 472 -26.08 -10.47 9.46
C ALA A 472 -25.37 -11.55 10.29
N VAL A 473 -24.43 -11.14 11.12
CA VAL A 473 -23.69 -12.02 12.03
C VAL A 473 -24.49 -12.20 13.31
N LEU A 474 -24.93 -13.43 13.59
CA LEU A 474 -25.76 -13.75 14.76
C LEU A 474 -24.98 -13.94 16.07
N ASN A 475 -23.65 -14.07 15.99
CA ASN A 475 -22.77 -14.31 17.14
C ASN A 475 -21.57 -13.35 17.17
N ILE A 476 -21.79 -12.06 16.90
CA ILE A 476 -20.73 -11.08 16.69
C ILE A 476 -19.77 -10.98 17.89
N ASP A 477 -20.30 -10.96 19.12
CA ASP A 477 -19.49 -10.85 20.34
C ASP A 477 -18.54 -12.04 20.53
N GLU A 478 -18.99 -13.25 20.17
CA GLU A 478 -18.22 -14.49 20.29
C GLU A 478 -17.23 -14.67 19.14
N ALA A 479 -17.63 -14.26 17.92
CA ALA A 479 -16.84 -14.38 16.71
C ALA A 479 -15.68 -13.39 16.67
N TYR A 480 -15.96 -12.12 16.99
CA TYR A 480 -14.96 -11.05 17.02
C TYR A 480 -14.29 -10.89 18.38
N GLY A 481 -14.71 -11.68 19.38
CA GLY A 481 -14.13 -11.60 20.70
C GLY A 481 -14.31 -10.23 21.35
N GLN A 482 -15.48 -9.58 21.17
CA GLN A 482 -15.79 -8.31 21.86
C GLN A 482 -15.81 -8.48 23.40
N ASN A 483 -15.81 -9.72 23.88
CA ASN A 483 -15.67 -10.08 25.29
C ASN A 483 -14.23 -10.49 25.69
N LEU A 484 -13.25 -10.32 24.81
CA LEU A 484 -11.84 -10.57 25.14
C LEU A 484 -11.38 -9.52 26.16
N GLU A 485 -10.66 -9.97 27.18
CA GLU A 485 -10.23 -9.13 28.31
C GLU A 485 -9.43 -7.88 27.89
N TRP A 486 -8.79 -7.90 26.70
CA TRP A 486 -7.98 -6.80 26.17
C TRP A 486 -8.71 -5.92 25.14
N ILE A 487 -9.97 -6.22 24.81
CA ILE A 487 -10.79 -5.43 23.87
C ILE A 487 -12.11 -4.98 24.52
N ALA A 488 -12.52 -5.62 25.62
CA ALA A 488 -13.67 -5.20 26.40
C ALA A 488 -13.48 -3.76 26.89
N ASP A 489 -14.42 -2.90 26.53
CA ASP A 489 -14.53 -1.50 26.95
C ASP A 489 -15.96 -1.35 27.49
N SER A 490 -16.10 -1.52 28.81
CA SER A 490 -17.40 -1.66 29.46
C SER A 490 -18.18 -0.35 29.56
N ASP A 491 -17.50 0.80 29.43
CA ASP A 491 -18.13 2.11 29.52
C ASP A 491 -18.04 2.95 28.23
N ASN A 492 -17.51 2.35 27.16
CA ASN A 492 -17.38 2.89 25.81
C ASN A 492 -16.58 4.20 25.78
N ASP A 493 -15.52 4.30 26.60
CA ASP A 493 -14.63 5.46 26.63
C ASP A 493 -13.42 5.34 25.68
N GLY A 494 -13.28 4.18 25.02
CA GLY A 494 -12.19 3.86 24.10
C GLY A 494 -11.03 3.10 24.73
N TRP A 495 -11.05 2.82 26.04
CA TRP A 495 -10.01 2.07 26.73
C TRP A 495 -10.42 0.64 27.05
N PRO A 496 -9.55 -0.35 26.78
CA PRO A 496 -9.77 -1.69 27.29
C PRO A 496 -9.81 -1.70 28.83
N ASP A 497 -10.84 -2.34 29.39
CA ASP A 497 -11.13 -2.47 30.82
C ASP A 497 -9.92 -2.91 31.66
N LYS A 498 -8.98 -3.62 31.04
CA LYS A 498 -7.79 -4.17 31.67
C LYS A 498 -6.69 -3.14 31.94
N ILE A 499 -6.65 -2.08 31.13
CA ILE A 499 -5.69 -0.98 31.26
C ILE A 499 -6.33 0.31 31.71
N ASP A 500 -7.65 0.42 31.64
CA ASP A 500 -8.38 1.52 32.24
C ASP A 500 -8.33 1.45 33.78
N GLU A 501 -8.02 2.59 34.40
CA GLU A 501 -8.06 2.75 35.85
C GLU A 501 -9.50 2.79 36.39
N ARG A 502 -10.49 3.12 35.54
CA ARG A 502 -11.91 3.24 35.93
C ARG A 502 -12.88 2.62 34.91
N PRO A 503 -12.81 1.29 34.68
CA PRO A 503 -13.48 0.55 33.58
C PRO A 503 -15.00 0.46 33.67
N ASN A 504 -15.64 1.29 34.49
CA ASN A 504 -17.08 1.34 34.70
C ASN A 504 -17.55 2.78 34.94
N GLU A 505 -16.70 3.78 34.71
CA GLU A 505 -17.00 5.20 34.91
C GLU A 505 -17.03 5.92 33.57
N THR A 506 -18.19 5.87 32.91
CA THR A 506 -18.42 6.56 31.63
C THR A 506 -17.87 7.99 31.64
N GLY A 507 -16.90 8.24 30.75
CA GLY A 507 -16.28 9.54 30.54
C GLY A 507 -15.01 9.79 31.34
N TYR A 508 -14.36 8.78 31.90
CA TYR A 508 -12.97 8.90 32.36
C TYR A 508 -12.06 8.96 31.12
N LEU A 509 -11.12 9.91 31.06
CA LEU A 509 -10.17 10.08 29.94
C LEU A 509 -10.73 10.30 28.51
N ASP A 510 -12.04 10.57 28.36
CA ASP A 510 -12.73 10.83 27.09
C ASP A 510 -12.51 12.23 26.46
N GLY A 511 -11.48 12.98 26.90
CA GLY A 511 -11.27 14.38 26.52
C GLY A 511 -12.30 15.39 27.07
N VAL A 512 -13.39 14.95 27.72
CA VAL A 512 -14.42 15.80 28.35
C VAL A 512 -14.18 15.95 29.85
N HIS A 513 -13.63 14.93 30.53
CA HIS A 513 -13.38 14.94 31.98
C HIS A 513 -11.94 14.65 32.39
N ASN A 514 -10.95 15.12 31.61
CA ASN A 514 -9.55 15.02 32.03
C ASN A 514 -9.34 15.68 33.40
N ILE A 515 -9.14 14.84 34.42
CA ILE A 515 -8.63 15.28 35.73
C ILE A 515 -7.25 15.88 35.43
N PRO A 516 -6.95 17.12 35.87
CA PRO A 516 -5.64 17.68 35.62
C PRO A 516 -4.60 16.80 36.29
N VAL A 517 -3.79 16.12 35.48
CA VAL A 517 -2.58 15.44 35.95
C VAL A 517 -1.72 16.51 36.58
N THR A 518 -1.72 16.54 37.91
CA THR A 518 -0.83 17.41 38.66
C THR A 518 0.54 16.76 38.54
N ILE A 519 1.37 17.27 37.63
CA ILE A 519 2.77 16.87 37.54
C ILE A 519 3.39 17.13 38.91
N ASN A 520 3.66 16.05 39.64
CA ASN A 520 4.24 16.14 40.96
C ASN A 520 5.69 16.62 40.79
N SER A 521 5.96 17.85 41.21
CA SER A 521 7.24 18.56 41.05
C SER A 521 8.37 18.03 41.94
N ASP A 522 8.35 16.75 42.31
CA ASP A 522 9.27 16.14 43.28
C ASP A 522 10.38 15.30 42.62
N LEU A 523 10.90 15.77 41.47
CA LEU A 523 12.22 15.38 40.98
C LEU A 523 13.24 16.49 41.26
N ASN A 524 13.43 16.79 42.53
CA ASN A 524 14.69 17.40 43.00
C ASN A 524 15.71 16.29 43.19
N GLY A 525 16.50 16.04 42.15
CA GLY A 525 17.64 15.14 42.15
C GLY A 525 18.64 15.57 41.08
N ASP A 526 19.53 16.48 41.47
CA ASP A 526 20.62 17.10 40.71
C ASP A 526 21.18 16.30 39.51
N GLY A 527 21.02 16.87 38.31
CA GLY A 527 21.71 16.48 37.09
C GLY A 527 21.40 17.49 35.98
N ALA A 528 22.31 18.45 35.78
CA ALA A 528 22.14 19.60 34.90
C ALA A 528 21.77 19.23 33.45
N ILE A 529 20.68 19.82 32.94
CA ILE A 529 20.47 20.02 31.51
C ILE A 529 20.84 21.48 31.22
N ASP A 530 21.95 21.65 30.50
CA ASP A 530 22.48 22.92 30.04
C ASP A 530 21.51 23.53 29.01
N GLY A 531 21.27 24.83 29.14
CA GLY A 531 20.28 25.56 28.35
C GLY A 531 20.86 26.00 27.02
N GLN A 532 20.67 25.18 25.98
CA GLN A 532 20.58 25.60 24.58
C GLN A 532 19.65 24.65 23.84
N ASP A 533 18.40 25.08 23.63
CA ASP A 533 17.58 24.82 22.43
C ASP A 533 16.17 25.35 22.69
N LEU A 534 16.07 26.67 22.59
CA LEU A 534 14.83 27.42 22.58
C LEU A 534 15.00 28.42 21.44
N LEU A 535 14.85 27.95 20.19
CA LEU A 535 14.59 28.73 18.97
C LEU A 535 14.56 27.81 17.72
N LEU A 536 13.59 28.08 16.82
CA LEU A 536 13.31 27.51 15.48
C LEU A 536 12.38 26.28 15.53
N PHE A 537 11.10 26.28 15.11
CA PHE A 537 10.42 27.05 14.06
C PHE A 537 8.97 27.41 14.43
N GLN A 538 8.60 28.68 14.20
CA GLN A 538 7.24 29.15 13.96
C GLN A 538 7.15 29.53 12.48
N GLY A 539 6.07 29.11 11.81
CA GLY A 539 5.64 29.53 10.48
C GLY A 539 5.05 28.33 9.72
N ALA A 540 3.82 28.31 9.24
CA ALA A 540 2.78 29.32 9.16
C ALA A 540 1.45 28.60 8.90
N TRP A 541 0.35 29.03 9.53
CA TRP A 541 -1.03 29.13 8.98
C TRP A 541 -1.87 29.86 10.04
N MET A 542 -1.74 31.19 10.09
CA MET A 542 -2.77 32.09 10.63
C MET A 542 -3.36 32.84 9.44
N ALA A 543 -4.62 32.55 9.10
CA ALA A 543 -5.41 33.45 8.30
C ALA A 543 -6.09 34.44 9.24
N ASP A 544 -5.75 35.71 9.06
CA ASP A 544 -6.29 36.89 9.73
C ASP A 544 -7.82 37.00 9.61
N ASP A 545 -8.48 37.41 10.70
CA ASP A 545 -9.70 38.20 10.60
C ASP A 545 -9.83 39.17 11.80
N ALA A 546 -9.42 40.45 11.63
CA ALA A 546 -9.94 41.58 12.39
C ALA A 546 -9.54 42.97 11.82
N GLU A 547 -10.58 43.75 11.51
CA GLU A 547 -10.67 45.22 11.50
C GLU A 547 -10.00 46.04 10.36
N ALA A 548 -10.82 46.31 9.33
CA ALA A 548 -10.81 47.61 8.64
C ALA A 548 -12.24 48.16 8.49
N LYS A 549 -12.64 49.07 9.39
CA LYS A 549 -13.76 50.00 9.16
C LYS A 549 -13.23 51.31 8.58
N SER A 550 -13.60 51.66 7.34
CA SER A 550 -14.27 52.95 7.06
C SER A 550 -14.68 53.12 5.57
N LYS A 551 -15.91 53.67 5.40
CA LYS A 551 -16.50 54.38 4.23
C LYS A 551 -17.28 53.58 3.15
N MET A 552 -18.59 53.40 3.43
CA MET A 552 -19.82 53.68 2.61
C MET A 552 -19.98 53.15 1.16
N PRO A 553 -21.21 53.01 0.60
CA PRO A 553 -22.52 52.65 1.18
C PRO A 553 -23.41 51.67 0.32
N VAL A 554 -24.53 51.21 0.94
CA VAL A 554 -25.80 50.69 0.38
C VAL A 554 -25.86 49.30 -0.27
N GLY A 555 -26.76 48.44 0.25
CA GLY A 555 -27.39 47.37 -0.56
C GLY A 555 -27.88 46.12 0.17
N GLY A 556 -28.94 46.24 0.98
CA GLY A 556 -30.00 45.26 1.29
C GLY A 556 -29.71 43.75 1.48
N GLY A 557 -30.24 43.19 2.59
CA GLY A 557 -30.89 41.87 2.55
C GLY A 557 -30.57 40.90 3.68
N PHE A 558 -31.52 40.81 4.62
CA PHE A 558 -31.85 39.65 5.46
C PHE A 558 -30.81 39.08 6.45
N ALA A 559 -31.04 39.43 7.72
CA ALA A 559 -30.52 38.74 8.88
C ALA A 559 -31.46 37.61 9.30
N GLN A 560 -30.91 36.44 9.63
CA GLN A 560 -31.51 35.55 10.63
C GLN A 560 -30.41 34.99 11.55
N LYS A 561 -30.65 35.22 12.84
CA LYS A 561 -29.84 34.89 14.01
C LYS A 561 -30.23 33.48 14.46
N MET A 562 -29.29 32.59 14.74
CA MET A 562 -29.52 31.48 15.66
C MET A 562 -28.37 31.37 16.66
N GLN A 563 -28.74 31.52 17.92
CA GLN A 563 -27.92 31.31 19.11
C GLN A 563 -27.87 29.81 19.42
N ARG A 564 -26.71 29.37 19.90
CA ARG A 564 -26.49 28.06 20.55
C ARG A 564 -27.34 27.96 21.81
N GLU A 565 -28.05 26.83 21.97
CA GLU A 565 -28.44 26.30 23.27
C GLU A 565 -28.14 24.80 23.32
N ALA A 566 -27.53 24.41 24.44
CA ALA A 566 -27.14 23.04 24.79
C ALA A 566 -28.33 22.27 25.37
N GLY A 567 -28.43 20.97 25.06
CA GLY A 567 -29.29 20.05 25.80
C GLY A 567 -29.75 18.81 25.02
N GLY A 568 -29.36 17.64 25.53
CA GLY A 568 -30.16 16.40 25.54
C GLY A 568 -30.45 15.73 24.19
N LEU A 569 -29.62 14.74 23.82
CA LEU A 569 -29.99 13.75 22.81
C LEU A 569 -31.01 12.78 23.40
N THR A 570 -32.27 12.91 22.96
CA THR A 570 -33.26 11.83 23.00
C THR A 570 -33.65 11.50 21.57
N LYS A 571 -33.74 10.19 21.30
CA LYS A 571 -34.39 9.50 20.18
C LYS A 571 -35.16 10.37 19.18
N ILE A 572 -34.93 10.13 17.89
CA ILE A 572 -35.88 10.13 16.77
C ILE A 572 -35.13 9.43 15.62
N ASP A 573 -35.45 8.16 15.37
CA ASP A 573 -36.42 7.68 14.39
C ASP A 573 -35.90 7.73 12.94
N ARG A 574 -35.71 6.51 12.40
CA ARG A 574 -35.69 6.20 10.97
C ARG A 574 -36.81 6.95 10.27
N LEU A 575 -36.55 7.46 9.07
CA LEU A 575 -37.50 7.45 7.95
C LEU A 575 -36.79 7.77 6.62
N GLU A 576 -37.05 6.86 5.67
CA GLU A 576 -36.94 6.90 4.20
C GLU A 576 -35.57 6.93 3.51
#